data_AF-A0AA37TQ21-F1
#
_entry.id   AF-A0AA37TQ21-F1
#
_cell.length_a   1.000
_cell.length_b   1.000
_cell.length_c   1.000
_cell.angle_alpha   90.00
_cell.angle_beta   90.00
_cell.angle_gamma   90.00
#
_symmetry.space_group_name_H-M   'P 1'
#
loop_
_entity.id
_entity.type
_entity.pdbx_description
1 polymer ?
#
loop_
_entity_poly.entity_id
_entity_poly.type
_entity_poly.pdbx_seq_one_letter_code
_entity_poly.pdbx_strand_id
1 'polypeptide(L)'
;MSPQDENTIRLEGRFVGRGDTPSITLRCSAVAFLQAEYSTRSGADGSTMRSMIVEPSLFAVGVPSDFDRYRKGDWTHIVCLQIPGREAELRGVFPVDGDGARFTMRLID
;
A
#
# COMPACT_ATOMS: atom_id res chain seq x y z
N MET A 1 2.75 7.88 -23.64
CA MET A 1 2.67 7.22 -22.31
C MET A 1 1.24 6.79 -22.13
N SER A 2 0.96 5.50 -21.97
CA SER A 2 -0.41 5.05 -21.69
C SER A 2 -0.86 5.63 -20.34
N PRO A 3 -2.09 6.15 -20.22
CA PRO A 3 -2.62 6.54 -18.93
C PRO A 3 -2.61 5.29 -18.05
N GLN A 4 -1.83 5.30 -16.98
CA GLN A 4 -2.12 4.41 -15.86
C GLN A 4 -3.45 4.90 -15.30
N ASP A 5 -4.47 4.05 -15.33
CA ASP A 5 -5.74 4.37 -14.71
C ASP A 5 -5.49 4.65 -13.21
N GLU A 6 -6.05 5.74 -12.70
CA GLU A 6 -5.86 6.22 -11.31
C GLU A 6 -6.20 5.16 -10.25
N ASN A 7 -6.97 4.13 -10.64
CA ASN A 7 -7.41 3.02 -9.81
C ASN A 7 -6.64 1.72 -10.04
N THR A 8 -5.44 1.80 -10.64
CA THR A 8 -4.57 0.64 -10.84
C THR A 8 -3.56 0.50 -9.71
N ILE A 9 -3.46 -0.71 -9.14
CA ILE A 9 -2.43 -1.09 -8.17
C ILE A 9 -1.56 -2.17 -8.81
N ARG A 10 -0.25 -1.98 -8.87
CA ARG A 10 0.70 -3.03 -9.25
C ARG A 10 1.45 -3.50 -8.00
N LEU A 11 1.44 -4.82 -7.77
CA LEU A 11 2.23 -5.45 -6.72
C LEU A 11 3.42 -6.16 -7.35
N GLU A 12 4.59 -6.05 -6.74
CA GLU A 12 5.84 -6.61 -7.25
C GLU A 12 6.60 -7.28 -6.10
N GLY A 13 7.09 -8.50 -6.30
CA GLY A 13 8.31 -8.91 -5.60
C GLY A 13 9.46 -8.08 -6.16
N ARG A 14 10.40 -7.61 -5.34
CA ARG A 14 11.68 -7.04 -5.82
C ARG A 14 12.91 -7.74 -5.26
N PHE A 15 12.74 -8.77 -4.42
CA PHE A 15 13.81 -9.51 -3.76
C PHE A 15 13.92 -10.98 -4.19
N VAL A 16 13.09 -11.43 -5.13
CA VAL A 16 13.26 -12.72 -5.83
C VAL A 16 14.10 -12.44 -7.08
N GLY A 17 15.05 -13.30 -7.44
CA GLY A 17 15.98 -13.04 -8.56
C GLY A 17 15.30 -12.47 -9.82
N ARG A 18 15.99 -11.55 -10.52
CA ARG A 18 15.45 -10.68 -11.60
C ARG A 18 14.64 -11.37 -12.72
N GLY A 19 14.72 -12.70 -12.87
CA GLY A 19 14.03 -13.44 -13.92
C GLY A 19 12.58 -13.80 -13.62
N ASP A 20 12.22 -13.98 -12.35
CA ASP A 20 10.95 -14.59 -11.93
C ASP A 20 10.20 -13.76 -10.89
N THR A 21 10.46 -12.45 -10.81
CA THR A 21 9.90 -11.66 -9.72
C THR A 21 8.38 -11.51 -9.89
N PRO A 22 7.57 -12.09 -8.99
CA PRO A 22 6.14 -12.17 -9.19
C PRO A 22 5.54 -10.78 -9.23
N SER A 23 4.70 -10.52 -10.22
CA SER A 23 3.97 -9.26 -10.32
C SER A 23 2.52 -9.49 -10.70
N ILE A 24 1.64 -8.63 -10.19
CA ILE A 24 0.23 -8.62 -10.54
C ILE A 24 -0.24 -7.17 -10.65
N THR A 25 -1.14 -6.91 -11.59
CA THR A 25 -1.79 -5.61 -11.77
C THR A 25 -3.27 -5.75 -11.48
N LEU A 26 -3.71 -5.08 -10.42
CA LEU A 26 -5.10 -5.02 -9.99
C LEU A 26 -5.75 -3.78 -10.60
N ARG A 27 -6.81 -3.98 -11.37
CA ARG A 27 -7.66 -2.90 -11.88
C ARG A 27 -8.86 -2.77 -10.95
N CYS A 28 -8.77 -1.84 -10.01
CA CYS A 28 -9.80 -1.60 -9.02
C CYS A 28 -10.84 -0.61 -9.56
N SER A 29 -12.04 -0.60 -8.95
CA SER A 29 -13.05 0.42 -9.25
C SER A 29 -12.70 1.77 -8.64
N ALA A 30 -12.05 1.77 -7.48
CA ALA A 30 -11.57 2.97 -6.81
C ALA A 30 -10.34 2.64 -5.95
N VAL A 31 -9.42 3.60 -5.83
CA VAL A 31 -8.27 3.53 -4.93
C VAL A 31 -8.10 4.87 -4.21
N ALA A 32 -7.92 4.83 -2.90
CA ALA A 32 -7.69 6.03 -2.08
C ALA A 32 -6.47 5.83 -1.18
N PHE A 33 -5.59 6.82 -1.14
CA PHE A 33 -4.45 6.85 -0.23
C PHE A 33 -4.84 7.46 1.11
N LEU A 34 -4.48 6.76 2.19
CA LEU A 34 -4.55 7.25 3.56
C LEU A 34 -3.13 7.54 4.04
N GLN A 35 -2.88 8.80 4.35
CA GLN A 35 -1.61 9.24 4.92
C GLN A 35 -1.46 8.74 6.36
N ALA A 36 -0.21 8.50 6.77
CA ALA A 36 0.10 8.16 8.14
C ALA A 36 -0.28 9.30 9.10
N GLU A 37 -0.90 8.95 10.23
CA GLU A 37 -1.22 9.88 11.30
C GLU A 37 -0.30 9.65 12.50
N TYR A 38 0.04 10.73 13.19
CA TYR A 38 0.98 10.70 14.31
C TYR A 38 0.43 11.46 15.51
N SER A 39 0.60 10.87 16.69
CA SER A 39 0.46 11.57 17.97
C SER A 39 1.80 12.13 18.39
N THR A 40 1.80 13.37 18.86
CA THR A 40 2.99 14.05 19.39
C THR A 40 2.80 14.32 20.88
N ARG A 41 3.79 13.98 21.70
CA ARG A 41 3.82 14.32 23.14
C ARG A 41 5.14 14.98 23.49
N SER A 42 5.07 16.07 24.23
CA SER A 42 6.24 16.77 24.76
C SER A 42 6.56 16.27 26.17
N GLY A 43 7.81 15.88 26.38
CA GLY A 43 8.36 15.54 27.70
C GLY A 43 8.64 16.81 28.52
N ALA A 44 8.74 16.64 29.85
CA ALA A 44 9.08 17.72 30.77
C ALA A 44 10.51 18.27 30.56
N ASP A 45 11.37 17.52 29.88
CA ASP A 45 12.74 17.87 29.49
C ASP A 45 12.81 18.61 28.13
N GLY A 46 11.67 18.91 27.51
CA GLY A 46 11.59 19.53 26.19
C GLY A 46 11.76 18.56 25.02
N SER A 47 11.95 17.26 25.28
CA SER A 47 11.96 16.25 24.22
C SER A 47 10.58 16.12 23.57
N THR A 48 10.55 15.83 22.27
CA THR A 48 9.29 15.57 21.55
C THR A 48 9.28 14.13 21.07
N MET A 49 8.35 13.33 21.59
CA MET A 49 8.11 11.98 21.11
C MET A 49 6.98 12.00 20.08
N ARG A 50 7.25 11.44 18.90
CA ARG A 50 6.27 11.24 17.83
C ARG A 50 5.99 9.76 17.68
N SER A 51 4.73 9.36 17.88
CA SER A 51 4.28 7.97 17.73
C SER A 51 3.27 7.89 16.60
N MET A 52 3.45 6.93 15.69
CA MET A 52 2.49 6.67 14.62
C MET A 52 1.23 6.02 15.21
N ILE A 53 0.06 6.59 14.90
CA ILE A 53 -1.24 6.08 15.36
C ILE A 53 -2.02 5.42 14.22
N VAL A 54 -1.75 5.81 12.97
CA VAL A 54 -2.31 5.17 11.77
C VAL A 54 -1.18 4.93 10.78
N GLU A 55 -1.03 3.68 10.33
CA GLU A 55 -0.09 3.33 9.27
C GLU A 55 -0.59 3.84 7.90
N PRO A 56 0.32 4.31 7.03
CA PRO A 56 -0.05 4.70 5.68
C PRO A 56 -0.54 3.49 4.91
N SER A 57 -1.59 3.68 4.11
CA SER A 57 -2.20 2.57 3.38
C SER A 57 -2.97 3.02 2.14
N LEU A 58 -3.21 2.09 1.22
CA LEU A 58 -4.18 2.25 0.14
C LEU A 58 -5.43 1.46 0.49
N PHE A 59 -6.58 2.12 0.35
CA PHE A 59 -7.88 1.47 0.35
C PHE A 59 -8.32 1.27 -1.09
N ALA A 60 -8.68 0.04 -1.47
CA ALA A 60 -9.18 -0.28 -2.80
C ALA A 60 -10.56 -0.92 -2.72
N VAL A 61 -11.42 -0.60 -3.68
CA VAL A 61 -12.76 -1.17 -3.89
C VAL A 61 -12.80 -1.79 -5.29
N GLY A 62 -13.58 -2.85 -5.48
CA GLY A 62 -13.60 -3.57 -6.76
C GLY A 62 -12.29 -4.32 -7.02
N VAL A 63 -11.69 -4.89 -5.97
CA VAL A 63 -10.51 -5.74 -6.12
C VAL A 63 -10.90 -6.98 -6.93
N PRO A 64 -10.15 -7.35 -7.99
CA PRO A 64 -10.46 -8.51 -8.81
C PRO A 64 -10.65 -9.78 -7.98
N SER A 65 -11.70 -10.55 -8.27
CA SER A 65 -12.08 -11.73 -7.46
C SER A 65 -11.08 -12.89 -7.54
N ASP A 66 -10.23 -12.90 -8.56
CA ASP A 66 -9.14 -13.86 -8.75
C ASP A 66 -7.89 -13.50 -7.92
N PHE A 67 -7.84 -12.31 -7.32
CA PHE A 67 -6.80 -11.93 -6.38
C PHE A 67 -7.15 -12.40 -4.96
N ASP A 68 -6.26 -13.21 -4.36
CA ASP A 68 -6.39 -13.61 -2.96
C ASP A 68 -6.01 -12.46 -2.02
N ARG A 69 -6.98 -11.58 -1.77
CA ARG A 69 -6.86 -10.44 -0.85
C ARG A 69 -6.63 -10.81 0.63
N TYR A 70 -6.64 -12.08 1.00
CA TYR A 70 -6.28 -12.54 2.34
C TYR A 70 -4.78 -12.77 2.49
N ARG A 71 -4.01 -12.70 1.40
CA ARG A 71 -2.58 -12.97 1.41
C ARG A 71 -1.81 -11.94 0.60
N LYS A 72 -0.72 -11.44 1.20
CA LYS A 72 0.26 -10.59 0.54
C LYS A 72 1.13 -11.33 -0.49
N GLY A 73 1.07 -12.67 -0.54
CA GLY A 73 1.92 -13.48 -1.42
C GLY A 73 3.41 -13.16 -1.26
N ASP A 74 4.15 -13.21 -2.37
CA ASP A 74 5.58 -12.88 -2.45
C ASP A 74 5.86 -11.41 -2.83
N TRP A 75 4.81 -10.58 -2.90
CA TRP A 75 4.96 -9.19 -3.30
C TRP A 75 5.57 -8.38 -2.17
N THR A 76 6.58 -7.57 -2.44
CA THR A 76 7.27 -6.72 -1.46
C THR A 76 7.09 -5.23 -1.71
N HIS A 77 6.62 -4.86 -2.90
CA HIS A 77 6.42 -3.48 -3.32
C HIS A 77 5.03 -3.27 -3.90
N ILE A 78 4.55 -2.04 -3.76
CA ILE A 78 3.29 -1.57 -4.31
C ILE A 78 3.55 -0.30 -5.11
N VAL A 79 2.99 -0.24 -6.32
CA VAL A 79 3.08 0.90 -7.23
C VAL A 79 1.66 1.34 -7.57
N CYS A 80 1.36 2.61 -7.34
CA CYS A 80 0.05 3.20 -7.60
C CYS A 80 0.17 4.72 -7.67
N LEU A 81 -0.58 5.36 -8.58
CA LEU A 81 -0.54 6.81 -8.77
C LEU A 81 -0.99 7.61 -7.54
N GLN A 82 -1.82 7.02 -6.68
CA GLN A 82 -2.32 7.65 -5.45
C GLN A 82 -1.27 7.74 -4.34
N ILE A 83 -0.19 6.94 -4.42
CA ILE A 83 0.88 6.96 -3.41
C ILE A 83 1.78 8.18 -3.68
N PRO A 84 2.13 8.99 -2.67
CA PRO A 84 3.20 9.99 -2.80
C PRO A 84 4.50 9.34 -3.29
N GLY A 85 5.09 9.83 -4.38
CA GLY A 85 6.26 9.17 -5.00
C GLY A 85 5.93 7.93 -5.86
N ARG A 86 4.65 7.54 -5.94
CA ARG A 86 4.06 6.47 -6.77
C ARG A 86 4.43 5.04 -6.39
N GLU A 87 5.31 4.84 -5.42
CA GLU A 87 5.70 3.53 -4.94
C GLU A 87 5.93 3.51 -3.42
N ALA A 88 5.76 2.33 -2.84
CA ALA A 88 6.03 2.09 -1.43
C ALA A 88 6.42 0.62 -1.19
N GLU A 89 7.01 0.35 -0.03
CA GLU A 89 7.21 -1.01 0.45
C GLU A 89 5.88 -1.55 0.98
N LEU A 90 5.40 -2.65 0.40
CA LEU A 90 4.17 -3.30 0.84
C LEU A 90 4.43 -4.00 2.17
N ARG A 91 3.60 -3.76 3.19
CA ARG A 91 3.71 -4.40 4.52
C ARG A 91 2.66 -5.48 4.73
N GLY A 92 1.42 -5.23 4.29
CA GLY A 92 0.33 -6.17 4.44
C GLY A 92 -0.80 -5.93 3.45
N VAL A 93 -1.65 -6.95 3.28
CA VAL A 93 -2.91 -6.89 2.53
C VAL A 93 -3.96 -7.44 3.47
N PHE A 94 -5.01 -6.65 3.72
CA PHE A 94 -6.10 -7.02 4.60
C PHE A 94 -7.41 -6.91 3.83
N PRO A 95 -8.26 -7.94 3.83
CA PRO A 95 -9.58 -7.84 3.24
C PRO A 95 -10.41 -6.80 3.99
N VAL A 96 -11.27 -6.10 3.27
CA VAL A 96 -12.33 -5.26 3.83
C VAL A 96 -13.66 -5.83 3.33
N ASP A 97 -14.77 -5.49 3.98
CA ASP A 97 -16.12 -5.91 3.60
C ASP A 97 -16.36 -5.79 2.09
N GLY A 98 -17.11 -6.74 1.52
CA GLY A 98 -17.45 -6.73 0.10
C GLY A 98 -16.29 -7.12 -0.81
N ASP A 99 -15.97 -6.29 -1.80
CA ASP A 99 -14.90 -6.44 -2.79
C ASP A 99 -13.64 -5.62 -2.44
N GLY A 100 -13.53 -5.13 -1.20
CA GLY A 100 -12.48 -4.21 -0.76
C GLY A 100 -11.21 -4.88 -0.21
N ALA A 101 -10.11 -4.14 -0.25
CA ALA A 101 -8.87 -4.49 0.46
C ALA A 101 -8.10 -3.24 0.91
N ARG A 102 -7.38 -3.37 2.03
CA ARG A 102 -6.44 -2.38 2.55
C ARG A 102 -5.00 -2.89 2.39
N PHE A 103 -4.17 -2.10 1.73
CA PHE A 103 -2.75 -2.38 1.53
C PHE A 103 -1.95 -1.48 2.47
N THR A 104 -1.44 -2.03 3.58
CA THR A 104 -0.55 -1.27 4.48
C THR A 104 0.86 -1.21 3.90
N MET A 105 1.56 -0.11 4.14
CA MET A 105 2.84 0.14 3.49
C MET A 105 3.79 0.98 4.34
N ARG A 106 5.04 1.03 3.90
CA ARG A 106 6.02 2.03 4.34
C ARG A 106 6.41 2.86 3.12
N LEU A 107 6.25 4.19 3.22
CA LEU A 107 6.70 5.11 2.17
C LEU A 107 8.22 5.04 2.03
N ILE A 108 8.69 5.12 0.80
CA ILE A 108 10.11 5.19 0.46
C ILE A 108 10.44 6.67 0.32
N ASP A 109 11.44 7.14 1.07
CA ASP A 109 11.92 8.53 1.03
C ASP A 109 12.84 8.77 -0.18
#